data_AF-D9Y295-F1
#
_entry.id   AF-D9Y295-F1
#
_cell.length_a   1.000
_cell.length_b   1.000
_cell.length_c   1.000
_cell.angle_alpha   90.00
_cell.angle_beta   90.00
_cell.angle_gamma   90.00
#
_symmetry.space_group_name_H-M   'P 1'
#
loop_
_entity.id
_entity.type
_entity.pdbx_description
1 polymer ?
#
loop_
_entity_poly.entity_id
_entity_poly.type
_entity_poly.pdbx_seq_one_letter_code
_entity_poly.pdbx_strand_id
1 'polypeptide(L)'
;MLIGFLFAVTPWLAVVGMALFLFPGPVQRWGLASLERFERGRADSGVRRAAPLLTQMLLLPPRIRDRVGGHGLAPGYVVRWWRARPLAGPFKFLRFVLLLYIVGHIDDVADWENLRWSADLGPHPGVMQALLSSLAGMPTTVATWDSSTISRVSALLLTALILIAEVRFIKRVNLTSSGSGATLAAYDLEVLTGRADGESVLVEDRRCWPVVALLTVAAQCATVLRRWEETQPDCQIPRVSVQPVEHVIWRAHRTRRARARRHNERQFKAHAALVVGALRRAEAQQDSKPDRALEDLTVMLLTIAERYAEGRVDDLLDADQLAGVTPAAPRERLRAVVVGLTVVLVMASAAVLGLPDAALIPLLPVVVLFVAVVVNRGRMPTPGQLTDLIIPR
;
A
#
# COMPACT_ATOMS: atom_id res chain seq x y z
N MET A 1 30.94 5.85 19.47
CA MET A 1 31.33 4.54 18.87
C MET A 1 31.01 4.41 17.38
N LEU A 2 29.89 4.94 16.87
CA LEU A 2 29.46 4.79 15.47
C LEU A 2 30.46 5.33 14.41
N ILE A 3 31.18 6.41 14.71
CA ILE A 3 32.17 7.03 13.79
C ILE A 3 33.42 6.14 13.61
N GLY A 4 33.84 5.42 14.65
CA GLY A 4 35.00 4.52 14.58
C GLY A 4 34.73 3.27 13.74
N PHE A 5 33.50 2.76 13.76
CA PHE A 5 33.08 1.63 12.94
C PHE A 5 33.00 1.98 11.45
N LEU A 6 32.51 3.19 11.11
CA LEU A 6 32.48 3.64 9.72
C LEU A 6 33.88 3.67 9.12
N PHE A 7 34.89 4.12 9.88
CA PHE A 7 36.29 4.12 9.48
C PHE A 7 36.88 2.71 9.32
N ALA A 8 36.46 1.74 10.14
CA ALA A 8 36.96 0.37 10.09
C ALA A 8 36.43 -0.43 8.87
N VAL A 9 35.25 -0.09 8.35
CA VAL A 9 34.61 -0.82 7.23
C VAL A 9 35.01 -0.24 5.85
N THR A 10 35.41 1.04 5.79
CA THR A 10 35.86 1.71 4.55
C THR A 10 36.94 0.97 3.75
N PRO A 11 38.00 0.40 4.36
CA PRO A 11 39.05 -0.30 3.62
C PRO A 11 38.54 -1.57 2.93
N TRP A 12 37.62 -2.28 3.56
CA TRP A 12 37.04 -3.52 3.02
C TRP A 12 36.13 -3.25 1.82
N LEU A 13 35.35 -2.17 1.87
CA LEU A 13 34.53 -1.74 0.72
C LEU A 13 35.41 -1.32 -0.46
N ALA A 14 36.55 -0.67 -0.20
CA ALA A 14 37.53 -0.33 -1.23
C ALA A 14 38.16 -1.58 -1.86
N VAL A 15 38.56 -2.58 -1.05
CA VAL A 15 39.13 -3.84 -1.55
C VAL A 15 38.11 -4.63 -2.38
N VAL A 16 36.85 -4.69 -1.95
CA VAL A 16 35.77 -5.34 -2.70
C VAL A 16 35.50 -4.61 -4.02
N GLY A 17 35.48 -3.27 -4.00
CA GLY A 17 35.34 -2.46 -5.21
C GLY A 17 36.51 -2.65 -6.19
N MET A 18 37.74 -2.73 -5.67
CA MET A 18 38.94 -2.90 -6.48
C MET A 18 39.06 -4.33 -7.04
N ALA A 19 38.67 -5.35 -6.29
CA ALA A 19 38.58 -6.73 -6.77
C ALA A 19 37.54 -6.87 -7.88
N LEU A 20 36.38 -6.21 -7.76
CA LEU A 20 35.37 -6.17 -8.83
C LEU A 20 35.86 -5.43 -10.09
N PHE A 21 36.78 -4.47 -9.94
CA PHE A 21 37.37 -3.72 -11.05
C PHE A 21 38.52 -4.46 -11.75
N LEU A 22 39.32 -5.23 -11.02
CA LEU A 22 40.51 -5.92 -11.53
C LEU A 22 40.23 -7.25 -12.25
N PHE A 23 39.07 -7.87 -12.05
CA PHE A 23 38.68 -9.12 -12.72
C PHE A 23 37.47 -8.95 -13.68
N PRO A 24 37.57 -8.10 -14.73
CA PRO A 24 36.44 -7.79 -15.60
C PRO A 24 36.00 -8.98 -16.48
N GLY A 25 36.92 -9.88 -16.84
CA GLY A 25 36.70 -10.93 -17.84
C GLY A 25 35.63 -11.98 -17.51
N PRO A 26 35.70 -12.69 -16.36
CA PRO A 26 34.73 -13.73 -16.03
C PRO A 26 33.42 -13.16 -15.48
N VAL A 27 33.46 -12.04 -14.74
CA VAL A 27 32.29 -11.42 -14.11
C VAL A 27 31.39 -10.73 -15.14
N GLN A 28 31.95 -10.10 -16.18
CA GLN A 28 31.13 -9.51 -17.26
C GLN A 28 30.51 -10.57 -18.17
N ARG A 29 31.24 -11.67 -18.49
CA ARG A 29 30.67 -12.78 -19.28
C ARG A 29 29.61 -13.56 -18.52
N TRP A 30 29.83 -13.83 -17.23
CA TRP A 30 28.80 -14.40 -16.37
C TRP A 30 27.62 -13.43 -16.19
N GLY A 31 27.89 -12.13 -16.07
CA GLY A 31 26.88 -11.09 -15.98
C GLY A 31 25.98 -11.06 -17.21
N LEU A 32 26.54 -11.04 -18.42
CA LEU A 32 25.77 -11.02 -19.67
C LEU A 32 25.01 -12.33 -19.93
N ALA A 33 25.65 -13.49 -19.73
CA ALA A 33 24.98 -14.78 -19.92
C ALA A 33 23.94 -15.09 -18.84
N SER A 34 24.11 -14.55 -17.62
CA SER A 34 23.10 -14.63 -16.55
C SER A 34 21.99 -13.60 -16.76
N LEU A 35 22.30 -12.40 -17.25
CA LEU A 35 21.32 -11.40 -17.64
C LEU A 35 20.44 -11.98 -18.75
N GLU A 36 21.02 -12.54 -19.82
CA GLU A 36 20.27 -13.10 -20.94
C GLU A 36 19.44 -14.33 -20.54
N ARG A 37 19.97 -15.23 -19.70
CA ARG A 37 19.16 -16.31 -19.09
C ARG A 37 18.06 -15.78 -18.19
N PHE A 38 18.31 -14.70 -17.47
CA PHE A 38 17.33 -14.03 -16.63
C PHE A 38 16.28 -13.27 -17.45
N GLU A 39 16.62 -12.70 -18.61
CA GLU A 39 15.69 -12.06 -19.54
C GLU A 39 14.79 -13.09 -20.24
N ARG A 40 15.35 -14.22 -20.67
CA ARG A 40 14.56 -15.36 -21.19
C ARG A 40 13.64 -15.94 -20.11
N GLY A 41 14.15 -16.09 -18.88
CA GLY A 41 13.34 -16.45 -17.71
C GLY A 41 12.27 -15.39 -17.37
N ARG A 42 12.52 -14.11 -17.62
CA ARG A 42 11.58 -12.99 -17.42
C ARG A 42 10.42 -13.06 -18.41
N ALA A 43 10.69 -13.33 -19.69
CA ALA A 43 9.67 -13.49 -20.72
C ALA A 43 8.72 -14.66 -20.39
N ASP A 44 9.27 -15.80 -19.98
CA ASP A 44 8.49 -16.99 -19.63
C ASP A 44 7.74 -16.85 -18.30
N SER A 45 8.36 -16.25 -17.28
CA SER A 45 7.73 -16.06 -15.97
C SER A 45 6.64 -14.99 -15.99
N GLY A 46 6.76 -13.95 -16.81
CA GLY A 46 5.73 -12.94 -16.99
C GLY A 46 4.43 -13.54 -17.55
N VAL A 47 4.54 -14.42 -18.55
CA VAL A 47 3.39 -15.13 -19.14
C VAL A 47 2.79 -16.12 -18.14
N ARG A 48 3.62 -16.91 -17.43
CA ARG A 48 3.12 -17.86 -16.41
C ARG A 48 2.44 -17.17 -15.22
N ARG A 49 2.88 -15.97 -14.83
CA ARG A 49 2.25 -15.19 -13.74
C ARG A 49 1.05 -14.38 -14.20
N ALA A 50 1.00 -13.96 -15.46
CA ALA A 50 -0.19 -13.36 -16.06
C ALA A 50 -1.27 -14.40 -16.36
N ALA A 51 -0.88 -15.65 -16.62
CA ALA A 51 -1.77 -16.75 -16.94
C ALA A 51 -2.97 -16.88 -15.98
N PRO A 52 -2.85 -16.89 -14.65
CA PRO A 52 -4.03 -16.99 -13.78
C PRO A 52 -5.02 -15.84 -13.97
N LEU A 53 -4.56 -14.60 -14.14
CA LEU A 53 -5.44 -13.45 -14.42
C LEU A 53 -6.11 -13.58 -15.79
N LEU A 54 -5.34 -13.93 -16.82
CA LEU A 54 -5.85 -14.12 -18.17
C LEU A 54 -6.84 -15.30 -18.24
N THR A 55 -6.55 -16.39 -17.55
CA THR A 55 -7.43 -17.56 -17.44
C THR A 55 -8.70 -17.19 -16.68
N GLN A 56 -8.61 -16.44 -15.58
CA GLN A 56 -9.80 -15.94 -14.87
C GLN A 56 -10.67 -15.04 -15.76
N MET A 57 -10.06 -14.24 -16.63
CA MET A 57 -10.80 -13.43 -17.60
C MET A 57 -11.41 -14.26 -18.72
N LEU A 58 -10.71 -15.27 -19.21
CA LEU A 58 -11.24 -16.20 -20.21
C LEU A 58 -12.39 -17.06 -19.65
N LEU A 59 -12.41 -17.27 -18.34
CA LEU A 59 -13.46 -17.98 -17.60
C LEU A 59 -14.60 -17.06 -17.13
N LEU A 60 -14.64 -15.80 -17.57
CA LEU A 60 -15.79 -14.94 -17.29
C LEU A 60 -17.08 -15.57 -17.87
N PRO A 61 -18.20 -15.52 -17.13
CA PRO A 61 -19.49 -15.94 -17.65
C PRO A 61 -19.77 -15.30 -19.02
N PRO A 62 -20.32 -16.05 -19.99
CA PRO A 62 -20.54 -15.55 -21.35
C PRO A 62 -21.41 -14.28 -21.38
N ARG A 63 -22.35 -14.15 -20.44
CA ARG A 63 -23.19 -12.95 -20.28
C ARG A 63 -22.40 -11.67 -20.01
N ILE A 64 -21.28 -11.76 -19.30
CA ILE A 64 -20.39 -10.62 -19.05
C ILE A 64 -19.61 -10.30 -20.32
N ARG A 65 -19.15 -11.34 -21.04
CA ARG A 65 -18.37 -11.19 -22.27
C ARG A 65 -19.15 -10.47 -23.37
N ASP A 66 -20.45 -10.75 -23.51
CA ASP A 66 -21.30 -10.13 -24.53
C ASP A 66 -21.58 -8.64 -24.24
N ARG A 67 -21.48 -8.21 -22.98
CA ARG A 67 -21.67 -6.81 -22.59
C ARG A 67 -20.40 -5.96 -22.69
N VAL A 68 -19.21 -6.57 -22.59
CA VAL A 68 -17.93 -5.87 -22.73
C VAL A 68 -17.62 -5.74 -24.23
N GLY A 69 -18.19 -4.71 -24.86
CA GLY A 69 -18.19 -4.49 -26.31
C GLY A 69 -16.86 -4.03 -26.92
N GLY A 70 -15.74 -4.62 -26.53
CA GLY A 70 -14.42 -4.14 -26.94
C GLY A 70 -13.50 -5.15 -27.62
N HIS A 71 -12.44 -4.61 -28.21
CA HIS A 71 -11.51 -5.32 -29.10
C HIS A 71 -10.49 -6.21 -28.36
N GLY A 72 -10.55 -6.31 -27.02
CA GLY A 72 -9.69 -7.21 -26.26
C GLY A 72 -8.26 -6.70 -26.12
N LEU A 73 -8.07 -5.38 -26.00
CA LEU A 73 -6.74 -4.77 -25.84
C LEU A 73 -6.16 -4.94 -24.43
N ALA A 74 -7.02 -5.06 -23.42
CA ALA A 74 -6.61 -5.13 -22.01
C ALA A 74 -5.67 -6.31 -21.67
N PRO A 75 -5.88 -7.54 -22.19
CA PRO A 75 -4.93 -8.65 -22.07
C PRO A 75 -3.50 -8.31 -22.51
N GLY A 76 -3.35 -7.55 -23.60
CA GLY A 76 -2.03 -7.15 -24.11
C GLY A 76 -1.27 -6.24 -23.12
N TYR A 77 -1.98 -5.36 -22.43
CA TYR A 77 -1.42 -4.49 -21.39
C TYR A 77 -0.96 -5.26 -20.15
N VAL A 78 -1.67 -6.33 -19.76
CA VAL A 78 -1.26 -7.20 -18.65
C VAL A 78 0.07 -7.88 -18.96
N VAL A 79 0.20 -8.45 -20.16
CA VAL A 79 1.44 -9.11 -20.60
C VAL A 79 2.59 -8.11 -20.66
N ARG A 80 2.35 -6.90 -21.21
CA ARG A 80 3.37 -5.84 -21.29
C ARG A 80 3.82 -5.39 -19.90
N TRP A 81 2.89 -5.15 -18.98
CA TRP A 81 3.21 -4.77 -17.60
C TRP A 81 4.00 -5.86 -16.87
N TRP A 82 3.60 -7.12 -17.01
CA TRP A 82 4.32 -8.23 -16.37
C TRP A 82 5.74 -8.42 -16.91
N ARG A 83 5.98 -8.15 -18.19
CA ARG A 83 7.33 -8.17 -18.78
C ARG A 83 8.22 -7.06 -18.25
N ALA A 84 7.63 -5.90 -17.96
CA ALA A 84 8.36 -4.71 -17.53
C ALA A 84 8.60 -4.65 -16.01
N ARG A 85 7.77 -5.32 -15.19
CA ARG A 85 7.92 -5.37 -13.73
C ARG A 85 9.32 -5.86 -13.31
N PRO A 86 10.17 -5.00 -12.71
CA PRO A 86 11.45 -5.43 -12.19
C PRO A 86 11.22 -6.38 -11.01
N LEU A 87 12.01 -7.45 -10.93
CA LEU A 87 12.06 -8.32 -9.76
C LEU A 87 12.59 -7.50 -8.56
N ALA A 88 11.68 -6.83 -7.85
CA ALA A 88 11.96 -6.16 -6.58
C ALA A 88 12.18 -7.17 -5.43
N GLY A 89 12.03 -8.47 -5.70
CA GLY A 89 12.27 -9.58 -4.75
C GLY A 89 13.66 -9.52 -4.09
N PRO A 90 14.78 -9.47 -4.84
CA PRO A 90 16.12 -9.32 -4.27
C PRO A 90 16.27 -8.05 -3.43
N PHE A 91 15.67 -6.92 -3.81
CA PHE A 91 15.74 -5.67 -3.04
C PHE A 91 14.91 -5.71 -1.74
N LYS A 92 13.76 -6.40 -1.74
CA LYS A 92 12.95 -6.61 -0.52
C LYS A 92 13.67 -7.56 0.44
N PHE A 93 14.31 -8.62 -0.07
CA PHE A 93 15.15 -9.53 0.72
C PHE A 93 16.36 -8.80 1.32
N LEU A 94 17.08 -8.00 0.51
CA LEU A 94 18.21 -7.20 0.97
C LEU A 94 17.81 -6.19 2.06
N ARG A 95 16.67 -5.52 1.90
CA ARG A 95 16.15 -4.58 2.90
C ARG A 95 15.71 -5.30 4.19
N PHE A 96 15.15 -6.49 4.11
CA PHE A 96 14.79 -7.30 5.27
C PHE A 96 16.03 -7.78 6.03
N VAL A 97 17.05 -8.24 5.31
CA VAL A 97 18.36 -8.60 5.88
C VAL A 97 19.03 -7.39 6.52
N LEU A 98 18.98 -6.21 5.88
CA LEU A 98 19.51 -4.98 6.44
C LEU A 98 18.76 -4.54 7.71
N LEU A 99 17.44 -4.73 7.76
CA LEU A 99 16.62 -4.37 8.90
C LEU A 99 16.85 -5.34 10.08
N LEU A 100 16.97 -6.64 9.81
CA LEU A 100 17.41 -7.64 10.80
C LEU A 100 18.83 -7.37 11.30
N TYR A 101 19.72 -6.90 10.44
CA TYR A 101 21.08 -6.51 10.82
C TYR A 101 21.07 -5.26 11.73
N ILE A 102 20.27 -4.24 11.42
CA ILE A 102 20.14 -3.03 12.25
C ILE A 102 19.48 -3.35 13.60
N VAL A 103 18.48 -4.23 13.62
CA VAL A 103 17.76 -4.63 14.85
C VAL A 103 18.61 -5.60 15.69
N GLY A 104 19.34 -6.51 15.05
CA GLY A 104 20.22 -7.48 15.72
C GLY A 104 21.53 -6.88 16.25
N HIS A 105 21.82 -5.61 15.97
CA HIS A 105 22.98 -4.89 16.49
C HIS A 105 22.62 -3.86 17.59
N ILE A 106 21.39 -3.93 18.11
CA ILE A 106 21.05 -3.33 19.41
C ILE A 106 21.49 -4.36 20.45
N ASP A 107 22.71 -4.17 20.96
CA ASP A 107 23.47 -5.11 21.80
C ASP A 107 22.88 -5.32 23.19
N ASP A 108 21.72 -5.97 23.29
CA ASP A 108 21.38 -6.71 24.50
C ASP A 108 20.65 -8.02 24.17
N VAL A 109 21.45 -9.06 23.92
CA VAL A 109 20.98 -10.43 23.65
C VAL A 109 20.22 -11.01 24.86
N ALA A 110 20.44 -10.47 26.07
CA ALA A 110 19.77 -10.89 27.29
C ALA A 110 18.27 -10.52 27.32
N ASP A 111 17.86 -9.46 26.63
CA ASP A 111 16.44 -9.04 26.57
C ASP A 111 15.64 -9.81 25.52
N TRP A 112 16.31 -10.36 24.51
CA TRP A 112 15.67 -11.12 23.45
C TRP A 112 15.15 -12.48 23.91
N GLU A 113 15.83 -13.13 24.86
CA GLU A 113 15.30 -14.36 25.47
C GLU A 113 14.05 -14.05 26.29
N ASN A 114 14.03 -12.99 27.11
CA ASN A 114 12.84 -12.59 27.86
C ASN A 114 11.62 -12.28 26.95
N LEU A 115 11.85 -11.64 25.79
CA LEU A 115 10.80 -11.39 24.80
C LEU A 115 10.34 -12.66 24.08
N ARG A 116 11.26 -13.59 23.76
CA ARG A 116 10.93 -14.87 23.13
C ARG A 116 10.08 -15.77 24.02
N TRP A 117 10.34 -15.77 25.34
CA TRP A 117 9.51 -16.47 26.33
C TRP A 117 8.15 -15.80 26.56
N SER A 118 7.99 -14.51 26.24
CA SER A 118 6.71 -13.78 26.36
C SER A 118 5.75 -13.97 25.17
N ALA A 119 6.22 -14.59 24.07
CA ALA A 119 5.44 -14.82 22.86
C ALA A 119 4.69 -16.17 22.83
N ASP A 120 4.88 -17.01 23.85
CA ASP A 120 4.06 -18.21 24.04
C ASP A 120 2.67 -17.82 24.59
N LEU A 121 1.63 -18.23 23.88
CA LEU A 121 0.22 -17.89 24.14
C LEU A 121 -0.33 -18.64 25.36
N GLY A 122 0.16 -18.28 26.55
CA GLY A 122 -0.47 -18.54 27.84
C GLY A 122 -0.87 -17.20 28.50
N PRO A 123 -2.03 -17.12 29.18
CA PRO A 123 -2.43 -15.90 29.87
C PRO A 123 -1.53 -15.68 31.09
N HIS A 124 -0.41 -14.97 30.91
CA HIS A 124 0.45 -14.59 32.02
C HIS A 124 0.01 -13.24 32.60
N PRO A 125 -0.49 -13.19 33.84
CA PRO A 125 -0.94 -11.94 34.49
C PRO A 125 0.19 -10.93 34.74
N GLY A 126 1.46 -11.32 34.59
CA GLY A 126 2.62 -10.50 34.93
C GLY A 126 2.87 -9.31 33.99
N VAL A 127 2.64 -9.44 32.68
CA VAL A 127 2.97 -8.35 31.73
C VAL A 127 2.03 -7.17 31.93
N MET A 128 0.73 -7.43 32.08
CA MET A 128 -0.24 -6.37 32.32
C MET A 128 -0.05 -5.73 33.70
N GLN A 129 0.35 -6.52 34.70
CA GLN A 129 0.62 -6.03 36.05
C GLN A 129 1.93 -5.22 36.12
N ALA A 130 2.96 -5.57 35.35
CA ALA A 130 4.21 -4.79 35.23
C ALA A 130 3.99 -3.45 34.50
N LEU A 131 3.12 -3.44 33.49
CA LEU A 131 2.72 -2.23 32.78
C LEU A 131 1.86 -1.32 33.68
N LEU A 132 0.90 -1.91 34.40
CA LEU A 132 0.05 -1.20 35.35
C LEU A 132 0.82 -0.70 36.58
N SER A 133 1.84 -1.43 37.06
CA SER A 133 2.69 -0.96 38.17
C SER A 133 3.64 0.15 37.74
N SER A 134 4.14 0.13 36.50
CA SER A 134 4.88 1.26 35.91
C SER A 134 3.99 2.50 35.74
N LEU A 135 2.71 2.32 35.41
CA LEU A 135 1.74 3.41 35.31
C LEU A 135 1.32 3.95 36.70
N ALA A 136 1.16 3.07 37.69
CA ALA A 136 0.79 3.44 39.05
C ALA A 136 1.91 4.16 39.82
N GLY A 137 3.16 4.01 39.41
CA GLY A 137 4.31 4.73 39.96
C GLY A 137 4.50 6.15 39.42
N MET A 138 3.64 6.64 38.50
CA MET A 138 3.73 8.01 38.02
C MET A 138 3.29 9.00 39.09
N PRO A 139 4.13 9.98 39.47
CA PRO A 139 3.76 11.00 40.44
C PRO A 139 2.61 11.85 39.89
N THR A 140 1.49 11.90 40.63
CA THR A 140 0.30 12.71 40.30
C THR A 140 0.41 14.17 40.72
N THR A 141 1.52 14.55 41.35
CA THR A 141 1.77 15.92 41.79
C THR A 141 2.63 16.64 40.77
N VAL A 142 2.26 17.90 40.47
CA VAL A 142 2.93 18.83 39.55
C VAL A 142 4.25 19.32 40.17
N ALA A 143 5.15 18.38 40.47
CA ALA A 143 6.53 18.68 40.83
C ALA A 143 7.36 18.68 39.55
N THR A 144 8.31 19.62 39.49
CA THR A 144 9.21 19.92 38.37
C THR A 144 9.69 18.65 37.68
N TRP A 145 9.27 18.46 36.43
CA TRP A 145 9.69 17.32 35.61
C TRP A 145 11.19 17.40 35.37
N ASP A 146 11.97 16.53 36.03
CA ASP A 146 13.38 16.36 35.70
C ASP A 146 13.51 15.72 34.30
N SER A 147 14.53 16.16 33.57
CA SER A 147 15.00 15.63 32.29
C SER A 147 15.04 14.10 32.22
N SER A 148 15.36 13.44 33.34
CA SER A 148 15.39 11.98 33.45
C SER A 148 13.99 11.34 33.36
N THR A 149 12.94 12.05 33.75
CA THR A 149 11.55 11.59 33.68
C THR A 149 10.99 11.78 32.27
N ILE A 150 11.33 12.90 31.62
CA ILE A 150 11.00 13.16 30.21
C ILE A 150 11.64 12.10 29.31
N SER A 151 12.90 11.72 29.56
CA SER A 151 13.56 10.69 28.76
C SER A 151 12.88 9.32 28.90
N ARG A 152 12.49 8.93 30.12
CA ARG A 152 11.79 7.65 30.38
C ARG A 152 10.39 7.61 29.77
N VAL A 153 9.63 8.70 29.89
CA VAL A 153 8.28 8.78 29.30
C VAL A 153 8.37 8.76 27.77
N SER A 154 9.31 9.50 27.19
CA SER A 154 9.54 9.50 25.73
C SER A 154 10.00 8.13 25.22
N ALA A 155 10.88 7.44 25.96
CA ALA A 155 11.32 6.08 25.66
C ALA A 155 10.14 5.10 25.71
N LEU A 156 9.33 5.12 26.77
CA LEU A 156 8.15 4.25 26.89
C LEU A 156 7.12 4.49 25.78
N LEU A 157 6.89 5.75 25.40
CA LEU A 157 6.02 6.11 24.28
C LEU A 157 6.56 5.58 22.95
N LEU A 158 7.87 5.73 22.71
CA LEU A 158 8.52 5.25 21.50
C LEU A 158 8.48 3.72 21.42
N THR A 159 8.76 3.03 22.53
CA THR A 159 8.70 1.57 22.61
C THR A 159 7.27 1.07 22.42
N ALA A 160 6.27 1.71 23.03
CA ALA A 160 4.87 1.37 22.83
C ALA A 160 4.43 1.57 21.36
N LEU A 161 4.89 2.64 20.70
CA LEU A 161 4.62 2.89 19.28
C LEU A 161 5.26 1.85 18.37
N ILE A 162 6.50 1.45 18.64
CA ILE A 162 7.20 0.36 17.94
C ILE A 162 6.43 -0.94 18.11
N LEU A 163 6.01 -1.27 19.34
CA LEU A 163 5.30 -2.50 19.65
C LEU A 163 3.90 -2.55 19.01
N ILE A 164 3.18 -1.42 18.96
CA ILE A 164 1.91 -1.29 18.23
C ILE A 164 2.13 -1.44 16.71
N ALA A 165 3.22 -0.90 16.17
CA ALA A 165 3.57 -1.03 14.76
C ALA A 165 3.93 -2.49 14.40
N GLU A 166 4.71 -3.16 15.25
CA GLU A 166 5.10 -4.58 15.16
C GLU A 166 3.88 -5.49 15.24
N VAL A 167 3.03 -5.37 16.26
CA VAL A 167 1.82 -6.21 16.41
C VAL A 167 0.88 -6.03 15.22
N ARG A 168 0.74 -4.81 14.67
CA ARG A 168 -0.02 -4.60 13.44
C ARG A 168 0.67 -5.16 12.20
N PHE A 169 1.99 -5.08 12.12
CA PHE A 169 2.77 -5.65 11.02
C PHE A 169 2.67 -7.18 11.01
N ILE A 170 2.84 -7.82 12.17
CA ILE A 170 2.69 -9.27 12.37
C ILE A 170 1.26 -9.68 12.05
N LYS A 171 0.23 -8.95 12.53
CA LYS A 171 -1.17 -9.23 12.15
C LYS A 171 -1.39 -9.10 10.63
N ARG A 172 -0.71 -8.16 9.96
CA ARG A 172 -0.77 -7.97 8.51
C ARG A 172 -0.11 -9.13 7.75
N VAL A 173 1.00 -9.67 8.27
CA VAL A 173 1.74 -10.79 7.66
C VAL A 173 1.06 -12.13 7.95
N ASN A 174 0.52 -12.35 9.15
CA ASN A 174 -0.20 -13.59 9.49
C ASN A 174 -1.57 -13.71 8.78
N LEU A 175 -2.25 -12.58 8.52
CA LEU A 175 -3.42 -12.58 7.64
C LEU A 175 -3.08 -12.89 6.17
N THR A 176 -1.80 -12.82 5.78
CA THR A 176 -1.34 -13.24 4.45
C THR A 176 -0.82 -14.68 4.38
N SER A 177 -0.50 -15.32 5.52
CA SER A 177 -0.03 -16.72 5.56
C SER A 177 -1.13 -17.73 5.90
N SER A 178 -2.21 -17.30 6.57
CA SER A 178 -3.35 -18.18 6.88
C SER A 178 -4.36 -18.24 5.72
N GLY A 179 -4.09 -19.12 4.75
CA GLY A 179 -5.11 -20.02 4.20
C GLY A 179 -6.37 -19.46 3.52
N SER A 180 -6.40 -18.25 2.94
CA SER A 180 -7.42 -17.90 1.94
C SER A 180 -6.86 -17.01 0.83
N GLY A 181 -6.53 -17.62 -0.31
CA GLY A 181 -5.79 -17.02 -1.43
C GLY A 181 -6.50 -15.90 -2.21
N ALA A 182 -7.51 -15.22 -1.67
CA ALA A 182 -8.32 -14.24 -2.40
C ALA A 182 -8.05 -12.77 -2.01
N THR A 183 -7.54 -12.49 -0.82
CA THR A 183 -7.36 -11.10 -0.31
C THR A 183 -5.96 -10.52 -0.55
N LEU A 184 -5.01 -11.34 -1.02
CA LEU A 184 -3.61 -10.95 -1.27
C LEU A 184 -3.42 -9.96 -2.43
N ALA A 185 -4.34 -9.87 -3.38
CA ALA A 185 -4.17 -9.04 -4.57
C ALA A 185 -4.50 -7.55 -4.36
N ALA A 186 -5.38 -7.21 -3.41
CA ALA A 186 -5.80 -5.82 -3.18
C ALA A 186 -4.77 -5.01 -2.39
N TYR A 187 -3.97 -5.64 -1.51
CA TYR A 187 -3.03 -4.96 -0.62
C TYR A 187 -1.58 -4.89 -1.15
N ASP A 188 -1.13 -5.85 -1.97
CA ASP A 188 0.18 -5.73 -2.64
C ASP A 188 0.17 -4.68 -3.77
N LEU A 189 -1.04 -4.26 -4.19
CA LEU A 189 -1.24 -3.21 -5.20
C LEU A 189 -0.74 -1.84 -4.74
N GLU A 190 -0.92 -1.48 -3.46
CA GLU A 190 -0.51 -0.16 -2.92
C GLU A 190 1.01 -0.07 -2.72
N VAL A 191 1.67 -1.16 -2.33
CA VAL A 191 3.14 -1.24 -2.23
C VAL A 191 3.79 -1.00 -3.60
N LEU A 192 3.11 -1.37 -4.68
CA LEU A 192 3.56 -1.11 -6.05
C LEU A 192 3.36 0.35 -6.48
N THR A 193 2.39 1.07 -5.92
CA THR A 193 2.17 2.50 -6.23
C THR A 193 3.16 3.46 -5.59
N GLY A 194 3.72 3.10 -4.43
CA GLY A 194 4.53 4.01 -3.60
C GLY A 194 6.02 4.11 -3.97
N ARG A 195 6.53 3.30 -4.90
CA ARG A 195 7.99 3.14 -5.14
C ARG A 195 8.45 3.43 -6.58
N ALA A 196 7.60 4.00 -7.42
CA ALA A 196 7.93 4.26 -8.82
C ALA A 196 8.37 5.72 -9.02
N ASP A 197 9.61 6.08 -8.70
CA ASP A 197 10.18 7.43 -8.98
C ASP A 197 11.57 7.44 -9.67
N GLY A 198 11.94 6.36 -10.39
CA GLY A 198 13.05 6.37 -11.37
C GLY A 198 12.55 6.64 -12.80
N GLU A 199 13.40 7.14 -13.71
CA GLU A 199 12.95 8.18 -14.67
C GLU A 199 12.73 7.79 -16.16
N SER A 200 13.22 6.68 -16.73
CA SER A 200 13.06 6.45 -18.19
C SER A 200 12.46 5.09 -18.59
N VAL A 201 12.99 3.97 -18.09
CA VAL A 201 12.40 2.62 -18.34
C VAL A 201 11.09 2.42 -17.56
N LEU A 202 10.83 3.24 -16.56
CA LEU A 202 9.65 3.21 -15.68
C LEU A 202 8.41 3.93 -16.26
N VAL A 203 8.55 4.79 -17.27
CA VAL A 203 7.42 5.60 -17.77
C VAL A 203 6.36 4.74 -18.46
N GLU A 204 6.80 3.72 -19.20
CA GLU A 204 5.89 2.82 -19.91
C GLU A 204 5.19 1.85 -18.95
N ASP A 205 5.88 1.47 -17.87
CA ASP A 205 5.34 0.66 -16.77
C ASP A 205 4.20 1.35 -16.01
N ARG A 206 4.34 2.66 -15.78
CA ARG A 206 3.31 3.47 -15.09
C ARG A 206 2.02 3.59 -15.88
N ARG A 207 2.07 3.49 -17.21
CA ARG A 207 0.87 3.61 -18.08
C ARG A 207 -0.01 2.38 -18.03
N CYS A 208 0.58 1.20 -17.82
CA CYS A 208 -0.15 -0.07 -17.81
C CYS A 208 -0.75 -0.39 -16.43
N TRP A 209 -0.20 0.20 -15.36
CA TRP A 209 -0.63 -0.09 -14.00
C TRP A 209 -2.13 0.14 -13.74
N PRO A 210 -2.77 1.21 -14.25
CA PRO A 210 -4.20 1.39 -14.05
C PRO A 210 -5.06 0.25 -14.61
N VAL A 211 -4.70 -0.24 -15.81
CA VAL A 211 -5.38 -1.38 -16.44
C VAL A 211 -5.24 -2.60 -15.55
N VAL A 212 -4.03 -2.93 -15.10
CA VAL A 212 -3.79 -4.09 -14.22
C VAL A 212 -4.57 -4.00 -12.91
N ALA A 213 -4.62 -2.82 -12.29
CA ALA A 213 -5.38 -2.59 -11.07
C ALA A 213 -6.88 -2.86 -11.26
N LEU A 214 -7.46 -2.30 -12.34
CA LEU A 214 -8.86 -2.51 -12.71
C LEU A 214 -9.16 -3.99 -12.98
N LEU A 215 -8.33 -4.64 -13.79
CA LEU A 215 -8.50 -6.05 -14.16
C LEU A 215 -8.36 -6.99 -12.95
N THR A 216 -7.50 -6.65 -11.99
CA THR A 216 -7.33 -7.43 -10.76
C THR A 216 -8.59 -7.40 -9.92
N VAL A 217 -9.22 -6.23 -9.74
CA VAL A 217 -10.47 -6.11 -8.99
C VAL A 217 -11.64 -6.71 -9.77
N ALA A 218 -11.67 -6.58 -11.09
CA ALA A 218 -12.66 -7.26 -11.94
C ALA A 218 -12.56 -8.79 -11.79
N ALA A 219 -11.35 -9.35 -11.79
CA ALA A 219 -11.13 -10.77 -11.55
C ALA A 219 -11.58 -11.19 -10.15
N GLN A 220 -11.33 -10.38 -9.12
CA GLN A 220 -11.86 -10.63 -7.77
C GLN A 220 -13.40 -10.66 -7.76
N CYS A 221 -14.06 -9.68 -8.37
CA CYS A 221 -15.53 -9.68 -8.50
C CYS A 221 -16.04 -10.95 -9.19
N ALA A 222 -15.42 -11.33 -10.32
CA ALA A 222 -15.78 -12.54 -11.05
C ALA A 222 -15.59 -13.82 -10.24
N THR A 223 -14.51 -13.92 -9.46
CA THR A 223 -14.28 -15.09 -8.59
C THR A 223 -15.31 -15.18 -7.46
N VAL A 224 -15.70 -14.05 -6.88
CA VAL A 224 -16.74 -14.01 -5.84
C VAL A 224 -18.11 -14.34 -6.44
N LEU A 225 -18.43 -13.81 -7.63
CA LEU A 225 -19.66 -14.10 -8.35
C LEU A 225 -19.77 -15.60 -8.67
N ARG A 226 -18.72 -16.20 -9.25
CA ARG A 226 -18.70 -17.64 -9.56
C ARG A 226 -18.86 -18.49 -8.30
N ARG A 227 -18.18 -18.12 -7.21
CA ARG A 227 -18.32 -18.84 -5.93
C ARG A 227 -19.73 -18.73 -5.37
N TRP A 228 -20.40 -17.60 -5.59
CA TRP A 228 -21.79 -17.39 -5.20
C TRP A 228 -22.77 -18.18 -6.09
N GLU A 229 -22.50 -18.34 -7.38
CA GLU A 229 -23.30 -19.22 -8.24
C GLU A 229 -23.16 -20.69 -7.84
N GLU A 230 -21.95 -21.10 -7.41
CA GLU A 230 -21.66 -22.47 -6.96
C GLU A 230 -22.14 -22.76 -5.52
N THR A 231 -22.09 -21.76 -4.63
CA THR A 231 -22.45 -21.90 -3.21
C THR A 231 -23.82 -21.28 -2.98
N GLN A 232 -24.80 -22.08 -2.58
CA GLN A 232 -26.19 -21.66 -2.31
C GLN A 232 -26.34 -20.27 -1.65
N PRO A 233 -27.43 -19.55 -1.93
CA PRO A 233 -27.62 -18.12 -1.61
C PRO A 233 -27.60 -17.75 -0.11
N ASP A 234 -27.56 -18.71 0.80
CA ASP A 234 -27.60 -18.48 2.25
C ASP A 234 -26.24 -18.12 2.87
N CYS A 235 -25.13 -18.26 2.14
CA CYS A 235 -23.81 -17.90 2.65
C CYS A 235 -23.56 -16.39 2.59
N GLN A 236 -23.04 -15.81 3.68
CA GLN A 236 -22.57 -14.42 3.70
C GLN A 236 -21.46 -14.22 2.66
N ILE A 237 -21.73 -13.38 1.68
CA ILE A 237 -20.81 -13.13 0.56
C ILE A 237 -19.72 -12.16 1.03
N PRO A 238 -18.43 -12.45 0.76
CA PRO A 238 -17.37 -11.50 1.02
C PRO A 238 -17.57 -10.25 0.13
N ARG A 239 -17.71 -9.09 0.76
CA ARG A 239 -17.82 -7.80 0.05
C ARG A 239 -16.54 -7.51 -0.72
N VAL A 240 -16.67 -7.16 -2.00
CA VAL A 240 -15.53 -6.75 -2.82
C VAL A 240 -15.45 -5.23 -2.82
N SER A 241 -14.36 -4.68 -2.30
CA SER A 241 -14.21 -3.24 -2.22
C SER A 241 -13.59 -2.64 -3.48
N VAL A 242 -14.22 -1.59 -4.02
CA VAL A 242 -13.71 -0.83 -5.18
C VAL A 242 -12.68 0.25 -4.80
N GLN A 243 -12.46 0.47 -3.50
CA GLN A 243 -11.58 1.52 -2.98
C GLN A 243 -10.16 1.56 -3.59
N PRO A 244 -9.48 0.42 -3.87
CA PRO A 244 -8.17 0.44 -4.51
C PRO A 244 -8.20 1.06 -5.92
N VAL A 245 -9.28 0.83 -6.66
CA VAL A 245 -9.48 1.29 -8.03
C VAL A 245 -9.82 2.78 -8.08
N GLU A 246 -10.52 3.31 -7.08
CA GLU A 246 -10.87 4.73 -7.06
C GLU A 246 -9.63 5.62 -7.19
N HIS A 247 -8.57 5.29 -6.44
CA HIS A 247 -7.32 6.05 -6.47
C HIS A 247 -6.64 6.01 -7.83
N VAL A 248 -6.74 4.85 -8.51
CA VAL A 248 -6.22 4.66 -9.86
C VAL A 248 -6.95 5.57 -10.84
N ILE A 249 -8.28 5.61 -10.78
CA ILE A 249 -9.14 6.44 -11.63
C ILE A 249 -8.86 7.93 -11.38
N TRP A 250 -8.65 8.33 -10.12
CA TRP A 250 -8.28 9.70 -9.80
C TRP A 250 -6.90 10.09 -10.34
N ARG A 251 -5.91 9.18 -10.27
CA ARG A 251 -4.54 9.44 -10.76
C ARG A 251 -4.37 9.27 -12.27
N ALA A 252 -5.33 8.63 -12.93
CA ALA A 252 -5.24 8.27 -14.34
C ALA A 252 -4.84 9.44 -15.26
N HIS A 253 -5.43 10.63 -15.09
CA HIS A 253 -5.06 11.81 -15.89
C HIS A 253 -3.57 12.18 -15.82
N ARG A 254 -2.93 12.01 -14.65
CA ARG A 254 -1.52 12.35 -14.48
C ARG A 254 -0.60 11.45 -15.30
N THR A 255 -0.94 10.16 -15.42
CA THR A 255 -0.06 9.18 -16.07
C THR A 255 -0.08 9.26 -17.60
N ARG A 256 -1.22 9.62 -18.20
CA ARG A 256 -1.38 9.59 -19.66
C ARG A 256 -1.20 10.95 -20.33
N ARG A 257 -1.44 12.05 -19.61
CA ARG A 257 -1.34 13.41 -20.16
C ARG A 257 -0.37 14.27 -19.36
N ALA A 258 0.92 13.94 -19.45
CA ALA A 258 2.01 14.71 -18.85
C ALA A 258 2.06 16.20 -19.28
N ARG A 259 1.26 16.61 -20.30
CA ARG A 259 1.14 17.99 -20.80
C ARG A 259 -0.30 18.50 -20.96
N ALA A 260 -1.31 17.85 -20.36
CA ALA A 260 -2.68 18.37 -20.48
C ALA A 260 -2.80 19.81 -19.93
N ARG A 261 -3.34 20.71 -20.76
CA ARG A 261 -3.66 22.09 -20.40
C ARG A 261 -4.64 22.09 -19.21
N ARG A 262 -4.39 22.92 -18.19
CA ARG A 262 -5.14 23.00 -16.91
C ARG A 262 -6.68 22.96 -17.03
N HIS A 263 -7.24 23.45 -18.13
CA HIS A 263 -8.69 23.46 -18.36
C HIS A 263 -9.29 22.05 -18.44
N ASN A 264 -8.59 21.10 -19.10
CA ASN A 264 -9.08 19.73 -19.27
C ASN A 264 -8.99 18.92 -17.97
N GLU A 265 -8.15 19.37 -17.01
CA GLU A 265 -8.01 18.70 -15.72
C GLU A 265 -9.31 18.75 -14.90
N ARG A 266 -10.06 19.86 -14.97
CA ARG A 266 -11.33 20.00 -14.25
C ARG A 266 -12.40 19.06 -14.82
N GLN A 267 -12.51 18.99 -16.14
CA GLN A 267 -13.45 18.10 -16.82
C GLN A 267 -13.12 16.64 -16.51
N PHE A 268 -11.85 16.24 -16.58
CA PHE A 268 -11.43 14.90 -16.22
C PHE A 268 -11.76 14.58 -14.75
N LYS A 269 -11.48 15.49 -13.82
CA LYS A 269 -11.79 15.28 -12.40
C LYS A 269 -13.30 15.15 -12.16
N ALA A 270 -14.11 15.92 -12.87
CA ALA A 270 -15.57 15.79 -12.82
C ALA A 270 -16.03 14.43 -13.35
N HIS A 271 -15.50 13.99 -14.50
CA HIS A 271 -15.78 12.67 -15.06
C HIS A 271 -15.36 11.53 -14.12
N ALA A 272 -14.13 11.59 -13.60
CA ALA A 272 -13.61 10.64 -12.63
C ALA A 272 -14.47 10.58 -11.36
N ALA A 273 -14.99 11.71 -10.89
CA ALA A 273 -15.92 11.75 -9.77
C ALA A 273 -17.22 10.99 -10.06
N LEU A 274 -17.77 11.13 -11.27
CA LEU A 274 -18.96 10.41 -11.71
C LEU A 274 -18.69 8.90 -11.83
N VAL A 275 -17.58 8.51 -12.48
CA VAL A 275 -17.17 7.10 -12.61
C VAL A 275 -16.98 6.45 -11.24
N VAL A 276 -16.29 7.10 -10.30
CA VAL A 276 -16.15 6.59 -8.94
C VAL A 276 -17.49 6.55 -8.20
N GLY A 277 -18.37 7.52 -8.45
CA GLY A 277 -19.74 7.51 -7.93
C GLY A 277 -20.53 6.30 -8.42
N ALA A 278 -20.39 5.93 -9.69
CA ALA A 278 -21.06 4.79 -10.30
C ALA A 278 -20.55 3.47 -9.70
N LEU A 279 -19.22 3.33 -9.56
CA LEU A 279 -18.61 2.18 -8.90
C LEU A 279 -19.07 2.04 -7.44
N ARG A 280 -19.13 3.14 -6.68
CA ARG A 280 -19.63 3.12 -5.28
C ARG A 280 -21.11 2.76 -5.20
N ARG A 281 -21.92 3.22 -6.16
CA ARG A 281 -23.35 2.88 -6.23
C ARG A 281 -23.52 1.39 -6.45
N ALA A 282 -22.74 0.78 -7.35
CA ALA A 282 -22.78 -0.66 -7.58
C ALA A 282 -22.16 -1.46 -6.41
N GLU A 283 -21.11 -0.96 -5.75
CA GLU A 283 -20.57 -1.53 -4.50
C GLU A 283 -21.65 -1.56 -3.41
N ALA A 284 -22.41 -0.47 -3.22
CA ALA A 284 -23.49 -0.41 -2.24
C ALA A 284 -24.66 -1.36 -2.58
N GLN A 285 -24.87 -1.68 -3.86
CA GLN A 285 -25.90 -2.65 -4.28
C GLN A 285 -25.53 -4.09 -3.94
N GLN A 286 -24.27 -4.40 -3.62
CA GLN A 286 -23.87 -5.74 -3.17
C GLN A 286 -24.67 -6.19 -1.94
N ASP A 287 -25.10 -5.26 -1.10
CA ASP A 287 -25.84 -5.54 0.14
C ASP A 287 -27.29 -5.97 -0.11
N SER A 288 -27.87 -5.61 -1.26
CA SER A 288 -29.26 -5.91 -1.59
C SER A 288 -29.41 -6.92 -2.73
N LYS A 289 -28.52 -6.87 -3.73
CA LYS A 289 -28.58 -7.68 -4.95
C LYS A 289 -27.16 -8.08 -5.38
N PRO A 290 -26.49 -8.98 -4.64
CA PRO A 290 -25.07 -9.28 -4.84
C PRO A 290 -24.73 -9.80 -6.24
N ASP A 291 -25.58 -10.65 -6.81
CA ASP A 291 -25.43 -11.20 -8.16
C ASP A 291 -25.27 -10.09 -9.21
N ARG A 292 -26.32 -9.27 -9.35
CA ARG A 292 -26.36 -8.15 -10.29
C ARG A 292 -25.30 -7.11 -9.98
N ALA A 293 -25.06 -6.81 -8.71
CA ALA A 293 -24.05 -5.84 -8.31
C ALA A 293 -22.63 -6.28 -8.70
N LEU A 294 -22.28 -7.56 -8.50
CA LEU A 294 -20.98 -8.10 -8.89
C LEU A 294 -20.84 -8.23 -10.41
N GLU A 295 -21.90 -8.61 -11.12
CA GLU A 295 -21.96 -8.61 -12.59
C GLU A 295 -21.69 -7.19 -13.12
N ASP A 296 -22.45 -6.21 -12.66
CA ASP A 296 -22.37 -4.80 -13.10
C ASP A 296 -21.02 -4.18 -12.74
N LEU A 297 -20.47 -4.46 -11.55
CA LEU A 297 -19.12 -4.05 -11.17
C LEU A 297 -18.06 -4.64 -12.08
N THR A 298 -18.16 -5.93 -12.41
CA THR A 298 -17.19 -6.58 -13.29
C THR A 298 -17.24 -5.96 -14.69
N VAL A 299 -18.43 -5.76 -15.24
CA VAL A 299 -18.63 -5.12 -16.55
C VAL A 299 -18.08 -3.69 -16.56
N MET A 300 -18.39 -2.87 -15.55
CA MET A 300 -17.88 -1.51 -15.46
C MET A 300 -16.35 -1.48 -15.35
N LEU A 301 -15.75 -2.30 -14.48
CA LEU A 301 -14.30 -2.34 -14.31
C LEU A 301 -13.58 -2.77 -15.59
N LEU A 302 -14.12 -3.76 -16.32
CA LEU A 302 -13.58 -4.18 -17.61
C LEU A 302 -13.71 -3.08 -18.68
N THR A 303 -14.87 -2.44 -18.76
CA THR A 303 -15.12 -1.32 -19.69
C THR A 303 -14.14 -0.17 -19.42
N ILE A 304 -13.96 0.21 -18.16
CA ILE A 304 -12.99 1.24 -17.76
C ILE A 304 -11.57 0.80 -18.15
N ALA A 305 -11.18 -0.45 -17.87
CA ALA A 305 -9.85 -0.95 -18.18
C ALA A 305 -9.55 -0.93 -19.69
N GLU A 306 -10.54 -1.26 -20.51
CA GLU A 306 -10.43 -1.24 -21.96
C GLU A 306 -10.39 0.17 -22.52
N ARG A 307 -11.31 1.05 -22.09
CA ARG A 307 -11.30 2.47 -22.45
C ARG A 307 -9.99 3.14 -22.02
N TYR A 308 -9.40 2.70 -20.90
CA TYR A 308 -8.08 3.15 -20.46
C TYR A 308 -6.94 2.66 -21.37
N ALA A 309 -6.98 1.39 -21.77
CA ALA A 309 -6.03 0.78 -22.70
C ALA A 309 -6.07 1.47 -24.07
N GLU A 310 -7.26 1.79 -24.58
CA GLU A 310 -7.48 2.60 -25.78
C GLU A 310 -6.98 4.03 -25.59
N GLY A 311 -7.25 4.60 -24.42
CA GLY A 311 -6.81 5.94 -24.06
C GLY A 311 -7.86 7.00 -23.90
N ARG A 312 -9.09 6.57 -23.84
CA ARG A 312 -10.28 7.38 -23.66
C ARG A 312 -10.44 7.69 -22.18
N VAL A 313 -9.47 8.42 -21.64
CA VAL A 313 -9.45 8.82 -20.22
C VAL A 313 -10.59 9.78 -19.87
N ASP A 314 -11.11 10.53 -20.83
CA ASP A 314 -12.25 11.43 -20.62
C ASP A 314 -13.60 10.73 -20.81
N ASP A 315 -13.60 9.44 -21.15
CA ASP A 315 -14.79 8.68 -21.54
C ASP A 315 -14.66 7.21 -21.11
N LEU A 316 -14.42 7.03 -19.80
CA LEU A 316 -14.20 5.73 -19.18
C LEU A 316 -15.45 4.86 -19.07
N LEU A 317 -16.63 5.48 -18.97
CA LEU A 317 -17.94 4.85 -18.92
C LEU A 317 -18.88 5.67 -19.79
N ASP A 318 -19.83 5.00 -20.42
CA ASP A 318 -20.79 5.64 -21.31
C ASP A 318 -21.76 6.55 -20.51
N ALA A 319 -22.30 7.58 -21.17
CA ALA A 319 -23.07 8.64 -20.50
C ALA A 319 -24.38 8.15 -19.85
N ASP A 320 -24.97 7.09 -20.39
CA ASP A 320 -26.13 6.39 -19.86
C ASP A 320 -25.84 5.73 -18.49
N GLN A 321 -24.65 5.14 -18.34
CA GLN A 321 -24.22 4.53 -17.07
C GLN A 321 -23.90 5.58 -15.99
N LEU A 322 -23.60 6.81 -16.40
CA LEU A 322 -23.32 7.94 -15.51
C LEU A 322 -24.57 8.78 -15.21
N ALA A 323 -25.68 8.55 -15.91
CA ALA A 323 -26.91 9.30 -15.73
C ALA A 323 -27.49 9.11 -14.31
N GLY A 324 -27.73 10.20 -13.60
CA GLY A 324 -28.28 10.18 -12.24
C GLY A 324 -27.32 9.65 -11.17
N VAL A 325 -26.03 9.52 -11.48
CA VAL A 325 -25.00 9.17 -10.50
C VAL A 325 -24.56 10.40 -9.72
N THR A 326 -24.55 10.30 -8.39
CA THR A 326 -24.00 11.35 -7.54
C THR A 326 -22.46 11.35 -7.63
N PRO A 327 -21.82 12.47 -8.02
CA PRO A 327 -20.37 12.54 -8.13
C PRO A 327 -19.71 12.26 -6.78
N ALA A 328 -18.73 11.36 -6.76
CA ALA A 328 -18.00 11.02 -5.55
C ALA A 328 -17.08 12.16 -5.12
N ALA A 329 -17.33 12.73 -3.93
CA ALA A 329 -16.42 13.69 -3.35
C ALA A 329 -15.08 13.00 -2.99
N PRO A 330 -13.93 13.68 -3.23
CA PRO A 330 -12.62 13.18 -2.84
C PRO A 330 -12.53 13.14 -1.32
N ARG A 331 -12.68 11.95 -0.74
CA ARG A 331 -12.58 11.69 0.70
C ARG A 331 -11.22 12.05 1.28
N GLU A 332 -10.20 12.21 0.44
CA GLU A 332 -8.85 12.58 0.84
C GLU A 332 -8.80 13.93 1.56
N ARG A 333 -9.59 14.92 1.11
CA ARG A 333 -9.70 16.22 1.79
C ARG A 333 -10.35 16.07 3.17
N LEU A 334 -11.44 15.31 3.25
CA LEU A 334 -12.10 15.06 4.52
C LEU A 334 -11.17 14.32 5.49
N ARG A 335 -10.41 13.33 5.01
CA ARG A 335 -9.42 12.62 5.82
C ARG A 335 -8.31 13.54 6.30
N ALA A 336 -7.78 14.42 5.43
CA ALA A 336 -6.78 15.41 5.83
C ALA A 336 -7.32 16.35 6.91
N VAL A 337 -8.57 16.81 6.77
CA VAL A 337 -9.26 17.62 7.79
C VAL A 337 -9.42 16.85 9.10
N VAL A 338 -9.86 15.59 9.06
CA VAL A 338 -10.00 14.75 10.26
C VAL A 338 -8.65 14.50 10.93
N VAL A 339 -7.60 14.22 10.17
CA VAL A 339 -6.23 14.06 10.70
C VAL A 339 -5.78 15.36 11.35
N GLY A 340 -5.91 16.50 10.66
CA GLY A 340 -5.55 17.81 11.18
C GLY A 340 -6.28 18.15 12.48
N LEU A 341 -7.60 17.98 12.52
CA LEU A 341 -8.42 18.21 13.72
C LEU A 341 -8.01 17.29 14.88
N THR A 342 -7.73 16.02 14.61
CA THR A 342 -7.32 15.06 15.63
C THR A 342 -5.95 15.43 16.20
N VAL A 343 -4.99 15.82 15.36
CA VAL A 343 -3.68 16.29 15.80
C VAL A 343 -3.81 17.53 16.67
N VAL A 344 -4.58 18.53 16.24
CA VAL A 344 -4.82 19.76 17.03
C VAL A 344 -5.43 19.43 18.39
N LEU A 345 -6.43 18.54 18.43
CA LEU A 345 -7.08 18.12 19.67
C LEU A 345 -6.10 17.41 20.62
N VAL A 346 -5.25 16.52 20.09
CA VAL A 346 -4.23 15.81 20.88
C VAL A 346 -3.19 16.79 21.43
N MET A 347 -2.69 17.72 20.60
CA MET A 347 -1.70 18.71 21.03
C MET A 347 -2.29 19.71 22.03
N ALA A 348 -3.53 20.15 21.84
CA ALA A 348 -4.22 21.00 22.80
C ALA A 348 -4.44 20.29 24.14
N SER A 349 -4.81 19.01 24.13
CA SER A 349 -4.94 18.20 25.34
C SER A 349 -3.60 18.08 26.07
N ALA A 350 -2.51 17.88 25.34
CA ALA A 350 -1.16 17.83 25.90
C ALA A 350 -0.77 19.17 26.57
N ALA A 351 -1.08 20.31 25.94
CA ALA A 351 -0.82 21.63 26.52
C ALA A 351 -1.62 21.87 27.80
N VAL A 352 -2.91 21.48 27.83
CA VAL A 352 -3.76 21.59 29.03
C VAL A 352 -3.24 20.74 30.19
N LEU A 353 -2.57 19.62 29.89
CA LEU A 353 -1.93 18.76 30.90
C LEU A 353 -0.59 19.33 31.42
N GLY A 354 -0.18 20.52 30.99
CA GLY A 354 1.03 21.18 31.47
C GLY A 354 2.33 20.57 30.93
N LEU A 355 2.28 19.89 29.78
CA LEU A 355 3.51 19.43 29.12
C LEU A 355 4.38 20.64 28.72
N PRO A 356 5.67 20.65 29.07
CA PRO A 356 6.55 21.76 28.75
C PRO A 356 6.71 21.93 27.24
N ASP A 357 6.77 23.18 26.77
CA ASP A 357 6.85 23.51 25.32
C ASP A 357 8.02 22.82 24.62
N ALA A 358 9.14 22.64 25.33
CA ALA A 358 10.32 21.92 24.83
C ALA A 358 10.02 20.45 24.45
N ALA A 359 9.05 19.81 25.09
CA ALA A 359 8.64 18.44 24.80
C ALA A 359 7.58 18.37 23.68
N LEU A 360 6.77 19.43 23.49
CA LEU A 360 5.72 19.46 22.46
C LEU A 360 6.30 19.50 21.04
N ILE A 361 7.41 20.21 20.84
CA ILE A 361 8.07 20.36 19.53
C ILE A 361 8.45 19.00 18.91
N PRO A 362 9.22 18.11 19.58
CA PRO A 362 9.56 16.80 19.01
C PRO A 362 8.39 15.82 19.00
N LEU A 363 7.37 16.01 19.84
CA LEU A 363 6.20 15.13 19.92
C LEU A 363 5.24 15.32 18.75
N LEU A 364 5.14 16.53 18.22
CA LEU A 364 4.24 16.87 17.10
C LEU A 364 4.40 15.95 15.87
N PRO A 365 5.59 15.74 15.28
CA PRO A 365 5.72 14.85 14.12
C PRO A 365 5.34 13.40 14.44
N VAL A 366 5.60 12.93 15.66
CA VAL A 366 5.24 11.58 16.11
C VAL A 366 3.73 11.41 16.20
N VAL A 367 3.03 12.39 16.79
CA VAL A 367 1.56 12.41 16.86
C VAL A 367 0.94 12.51 15.48
N VAL A 368 1.44 13.40 14.63
CA VAL A 368 0.96 13.54 13.24
C VAL A 368 1.07 12.21 12.50
N LEU A 369 2.23 11.56 12.56
CA LEU A 369 2.45 10.27 11.91
C LEU A 369 1.52 9.20 12.48
N PHE A 370 1.39 9.13 13.80
CA PHE A 370 0.54 8.15 14.47
C PHE A 370 -0.93 8.32 14.08
N VAL A 371 -1.47 9.54 14.21
CA VAL A 371 -2.85 9.88 13.83
C VAL A 371 -3.07 9.59 12.34
N ALA A 372 -2.14 10.00 11.47
CA ALA A 372 -2.24 9.72 10.05
C ALA A 372 -2.31 8.21 9.76
N VAL A 373 -1.49 7.39 10.43
CA VAL A 373 -1.49 5.93 10.27
C VAL A 373 -2.81 5.31 10.77
N VAL A 374 -3.31 5.76 11.93
CA VAL A 374 -4.54 5.24 12.54
C VAL A 374 -5.77 5.61 11.71
N VAL A 375 -5.93 6.89 11.38
CA VAL A 375 -7.08 7.41 10.62
C VAL A 375 -7.10 6.85 9.20
N ASN A 376 -5.93 6.69 8.57
CA ASN A 376 -5.85 6.10 7.24
C ASN A 376 -5.91 4.55 7.25
N ARG A 377 -6.30 3.93 8.38
CA ARG A 377 -6.42 2.47 8.54
C ARG A 377 -5.18 1.71 8.08
N GLY A 378 -3.99 2.22 8.40
CA GLY A 378 -2.71 1.59 8.05
C GLY A 378 -2.19 1.88 6.64
N ARG A 379 -2.79 2.82 5.91
CA ARG A 379 -2.17 3.39 4.70
C ARG A 379 -1.19 4.47 5.12
N MET A 380 0.10 4.25 4.84
CA MET A 380 1.12 5.27 5.08
C MET A 380 0.85 6.46 4.15
N PRO A 381 0.78 7.70 4.66
CA PRO A 381 0.72 8.87 3.81
C PRO A 381 1.92 8.87 2.87
N THR A 382 1.67 9.05 1.57
CA THR A 382 2.76 9.12 0.59
C THR A 382 3.56 10.40 0.86
N PRO A 383 4.90 10.43 0.72
CA PRO A 383 5.70 11.64 0.96
C PRO A 383 5.16 12.87 0.21
N GLY A 384 4.64 12.68 -1.02
CA GLY A 384 4.01 13.73 -1.80
C GLY A 384 2.74 14.34 -1.19
N GLN A 385 1.98 13.60 -0.38
CA GLN A 385 0.81 14.12 0.35
C GLN A 385 1.26 14.96 1.55
N LEU A 386 2.36 14.58 2.20
CA LEU A 386 2.94 15.38 3.29
C LEU A 386 3.46 16.72 2.77
N THR A 387 4.08 16.74 1.59
CA THR A 387 4.54 18.00 0.97
C THR A 387 3.39 18.90 0.51
N ASP A 388 2.30 18.32 -0.04
CA ASP A 388 1.10 19.10 -0.38
C ASP A 388 0.37 19.65 0.86
N LEU A 389 0.58 19.06 2.05
CA LEU A 389 0.04 19.59 3.30
C LEU A 389 0.83 20.79 3.84
N ILE A 390 2.14 20.84 3.56
CA ILE A 390 3.05 21.89 4.04
C ILE A 390 3.01 23.12 3.11
N ILE A 391 2.68 22.93 1.83
CA ILE A 391 2.62 24.01 0.83
C ILE A 391 1.16 24.17 0.37
N PRO A 392 0.35 25.03 1.02
CA PRO A 392 -0.97 25.35 0.51
C PRO A 392 -0.83 26.06 -0.85
N ARG A 393 -1.42 25.47 -1.90
CA ARG A 393 -1.50 26.06 -3.25
C ARG A 393 -2.71 26.95 -3.44
#